data_AF-A0A1Q6X777-F1
#
_entry.id   AF-A0A1Q6X777-F1
#
_cell.length_a   1.000
_cell.length_b   1.000
_cell.length_c   1.000
_cell.angle_alpha   90.00
_cell.angle_beta   90.00
_cell.angle_gamma   90.00
#
_symmetry.space_group_name_H-M   'P 1'
#
loop_
_entity.id
_entity.type
_entity.pdbx_description
1 polymer ?
#
loop_
_entity_poly.entity_id
_entity_poly.type
_entity_poly.pdbx_seq_one_letter_code
_entity_poly.pdbx_strand_id
1 'polypeptide(L)'
;MNRNLNETPKPLFKEVRELILRKCAPAKERQIRVIFEKQPFGELERLVTQKLLDVVKRVAKDELESETWLHSVARLSGRSYEALRVSILEFMDAGAFNVSVENCESFLDPLIESWDIDLATFGMEIVLNRRLIPDYAKKFEFVEREAAQTEEEPGLKEFLRHQSVSGDATEEEIEF
;
A
#
# COMPACT_ATOMS: atom_id res chain seq x y z
N MET A 1 -5.15 -7.52 23.05
CA MET A 1 -4.43 -6.24 22.82
C MET A 1 -5.37 -5.35 22.03
N ASN A 2 -6.18 -4.53 22.72
CA ASN A 2 -7.27 -3.76 22.13
C ASN A 2 -6.71 -2.68 21.20
N ARG A 3 -6.98 -2.80 19.89
CA ARG A 3 -6.76 -1.70 18.94
C ARG A 3 -7.89 -0.69 19.18
N ASN A 4 -7.55 0.48 19.71
CA ASN A 4 -8.45 1.62 19.77
C ASN A 4 -8.88 1.98 18.34
N LEU A 5 -10.11 1.63 17.97
CA LEU A 5 -10.69 1.88 16.64
C LEU A 5 -10.94 3.38 16.35
N ASN A 6 -10.58 4.27 17.29
CA ASN A 6 -10.84 5.72 17.25
C ASN A 6 -9.57 6.56 17.10
N GLU A 7 -8.37 5.97 17.00
CA GLU A 7 -7.17 6.75 16.69
C GLU A 7 -7.15 7.04 15.19
N THR A 8 -7.36 8.31 14.83
CA THR A 8 -7.10 8.80 13.46
C THR A 8 -5.69 8.35 13.07
N PRO A 9 -5.53 7.58 11.98
CA PRO A 9 -4.24 7.02 11.63
C PRO A 9 -3.22 8.14 11.47
N LYS A 10 -2.04 7.96 12.06
CA LYS A 10 -0.97 8.94 12.01
C LYS A 10 -0.71 9.32 10.54
N PRO A 11 -0.66 10.62 10.20
CA PRO A 11 -0.36 11.03 8.84
C PRO A 11 0.96 10.42 8.36
N LEU A 12 1.05 10.12 7.06
CA LEU A 12 2.35 9.78 6.45
C LEU A 12 3.38 10.87 6.76
N PHE A 13 4.64 10.44 6.86
CA PHE A 13 5.76 11.36 6.89
C PHE A 13 5.65 12.32 5.70
N LYS A 14 5.87 13.60 5.96
CA LYS A 14 5.71 14.66 4.95
C LYS A 14 6.58 14.37 3.73
N GLU A 15 7.78 13.86 3.97
CA GLU A 15 8.78 13.48 2.98
C GLU A 15 8.26 12.36 2.07
N VAL A 16 7.58 11.35 2.64
CA VAL A 16 6.95 10.27 1.87
C VAL A 16 5.82 10.83 1.00
N ARG A 17 4.97 11.71 1.54
CA ARG A 17 3.92 12.37 0.78
C ARG A 17 4.49 13.17 -0.39
N GLU A 18 5.53 13.98 -0.16
CA GLU A 18 6.16 14.77 -1.22
C GLU A 18 6.81 13.90 -2.29
N LEU A 19 7.40 12.77 -1.92
CA LEU A 19 7.92 11.78 -2.88
C LEU A 19 6.78 11.22 -3.75
N ILE A 20 5.67 10.82 -3.13
CA ILE A 20 4.51 10.29 -3.86
C ILE A 20 3.94 11.36 -4.80
N LEU A 21 3.77 12.60 -4.34
CA LEU A 21 3.28 13.71 -5.18
C LEU A 21 4.24 14.04 -6.32
N ARG A 22 5.55 14.05 -6.08
CA ARG A 22 6.58 14.27 -7.11
C ARG A 22 6.52 13.24 -8.24
N LYS A 23 6.13 12.00 -7.94
CA LYS A 23 5.96 10.92 -8.92
C LYS A 23 4.59 10.92 -9.61
N CYS A 24 3.65 11.75 -9.16
CA CYS A 24 2.33 11.87 -9.77
C CYS A 24 2.42 12.53 -11.16
N ALA A 25 1.54 12.13 -12.08
CA ALA A 25 1.42 12.76 -13.38
C ALA A 25 1.23 14.29 -13.23
N PRO A 26 2.05 15.12 -13.91
CA PRO A 26 2.04 16.57 -13.70
C PRO A 26 0.67 17.24 -13.92
N ALA A 27 -0.16 16.66 -14.80
CA ALA A 27 -1.50 17.15 -15.09
C ALA A 27 -2.45 17.07 -13.88
N LYS A 28 -2.25 16.09 -12.97
CA LYS A 28 -3.14 15.85 -11.81
C LYS A 28 -2.48 16.16 -10.46
N GLU A 29 -1.16 16.33 -10.41
CA GLU A 29 -0.40 16.55 -9.17
C GLU A 29 -1.01 17.64 -8.27
N ARG A 30 -1.38 18.80 -8.83
CA ARG A 30 -2.00 19.89 -8.06
C ARG A 30 -3.35 19.51 -7.47
N GLN A 31 -4.18 18.77 -8.20
CA GLN A 31 -5.49 18.31 -7.72
C GLN A 31 -5.32 17.29 -6.59
N ILE A 32 -4.42 16.33 -6.76
CA ILE A 32 -4.11 15.31 -5.75
C ILE A 32 -3.53 15.94 -4.49
N ARG A 33 -2.61 16.90 -4.62
CA ARG A 33 -2.03 17.63 -3.49
C ARG A 33 -3.10 18.28 -2.63
N VAL A 34 -4.06 18.96 -3.25
CA VAL A 34 -5.19 19.58 -2.54
C VAL A 34 -6.02 18.54 -1.78
N ILE A 35 -6.22 17.33 -2.34
CA ILE A 35 -6.94 16.25 -1.67
C ILE A 35 -6.14 15.75 -0.45
N PHE A 36 -4.84 15.51 -0.60
CA PHE A 36 -3.96 15.04 0.48
C PHE A 36 -3.85 16.07 1.61
N GLU A 37 -3.80 17.36 1.30
CA GLU A 37 -3.76 18.44 2.30
C GLU A 37 -5.09 18.60 3.05
N LYS A 38 -6.23 18.42 2.35
CA LYS A 38 -7.57 18.48 2.96
C LYS A 38 -7.83 17.30 3.90
N GLN A 39 -7.37 16.11 3.52
CA GLN A 39 -7.51 14.90 4.33
C GLN A 39 -6.14 14.22 4.46
N PRO A 40 -5.28 14.70 5.38
CA PRO A 40 -3.98 14.10 5.61
C PRO A 40 -4.13 12.62 5.94
N PHE A 41 -3.50 11.79 5.11
CA PHE A 41 -3.56 10.34 5.18
C PHE A 41 -4.97 9.76 5.13
N GLY A 42 -5.81 10.41 4.33
CA GLY A 42 -7.14 9.96 3.94
C GLY A 42 -7.14 8.67 3.12
N GLU A 43 -8.32 8.26 2.66
CA GLU A 43 -8.50 7.02 1.89
C GLU A 43 -7.71 7.02 0.59
N LEU A 44 -7.72 8.13 -0.15
CA LEU A 44 -6.99 8.24 -1.41
C LEU A 44 -5.47 8.15 -1.19
N GLU A 45 -4.93 8.86 -0.20
CA GLU A 45 -3.50 8.83 0.10
C GLU A 45 -3.05 7.42 0.55
N ARG A 46 -3.86 6.76 1.38
CA ARG A 46 -3.61 5.36 1.79
C ARG A 46 -3.66 4.40 0.61
N LEU A 47 -4.66 4.53 -0.26
CA LEU A 47 -4.84 3.69 -1.44
C LEU A 47 -3.64 3.80 -2.38
N VAL A 48 -3.27 5.04 -2.75
CA VAL A 48 -2.13 5.31 -3.63
C VAL A 48 -0.86 4.75 -3.01
N THR A 49 -0.57 5.07 -1.76
CA THR A 49 0.62 4.58 -1.05
C THR A 49 0.68 3.06 -1.05
N GLN A 50 -0.43 2.39 -0.73
CA GLN A 50 -0.50 0.94 -0.70
C GLN A 50 -0.27 0.32 -2.08
N LYS A 51 -0.89 0.85 -3.15
CA LYS A 51 -0.70 0.31 -4.50
C LYS A 51 0.73 0.49 -5.02
N LEU A 52 1.36 1.63 -4.74
CA LEU A 52 2.77 1.85 -5.08
C LEU A 52 3.66 0.86 -4.33
N LEU A 53 3.43 0.65 -3.02
CA LEU A 53 4.17 -0.34 -2.23
C LEU A 53 3.97 -1.76 -2.76
N ASP A 54 2.74 -2.18 -3.06
CA ASP A 54 2.43 -3.52 -3.55
C ASP A 54 3.18 -3.83 -4.86
N VAL A 55 3.20 -2.86 -5.79
CA VAL A 55 3.92 -2.99 -7.06
C VAL A 55 5.43 -3.12 -6.83
N VAL A 56 6.00 -2.22 -6.03
CA VAL A 56 7.44 -2.20 -5.75
C VAL A 56 7.88 -3.44 -5.00
N LYS A 57 7.07 -3.95 -4.06
CA LYS A 57 7.36 -5.19 -3.33
C LYS A 57 7.30 -6.43 -4.23
N ARG A 58 6.36 -6.48 -5.19
CA ARG A 58 6.31 -7.59 -6.14
C ARG A 58 7.59 -7.63 -6.97
N VAL A 59 7.99 -6.48 -7.50
CA VAL A 59 9.26 -6.30 -8.20
C VAL A 59 10.45 -6.73 -7.35
N ALA A 60 10.54 -6.23 -6.12
CA ALA A 60 11.63 -6.53 -5.20
C ALA A 60 11.72 -8.03 -4.90
N LYS A 61 10.57 -8.71 -4.83
CA LYS A 61 10.49 -10.16 -4.65
C LYS A 61 10.93 -10.93 -5.90
N ASP A 62 10.49 -10.49 -7.08
CA ASP A 62 10.81 -11.16 -8.34
C ASP A 62 12.32 -11.03 -8.68
N GLU A 63 12.94 -9.90 -8.30
CA GLU A 63 14.34 -9.58 -8.57
C GLU A 63 15.29 -9.84 -7.38
N LEU A 64 14.82 -10.45 -6.29
CA LEU A 64 15.59 -10.58 -5.03
C LEU A 64 16.90 -11.36 -5.22
N GLU A 65 16.90 -12.34 -6.12
CA GLU A 65 18.08 -13.18 -6.44
C GLU A 65 19.00 -12.54 -7.49
N SER A 66 18.61 -11.41 -8.09
CA SER A 66 19.37 -10.73 -9.14
C SER A 66 20.40 -9.77 -8.55
N GLU A 67 21.66 -10.21 -8.42
CA GLU A 67 22.74 -9.35 -7.92
C GLU A 67 22.95 -8.09 -8.77
N THR A 68 22.78 -8.22 -10.09
CA THR A 68 22.93 -7.07 -11.02
C THR A 68 21.85 -6.02 -10.77
N TRP A 69 20.61 -6.45 -10.53
CA TRP A 69 19.52 -5.54 -10.19
C TRP A 69 19.76 -4.88 -8.83
N LEU A 70 20.13 -5.66 -7.81
CA LEU A 70 20.43 -5.16 -6.47
C LEU A 70 21.55 -4.11 -6.49
N HIS A 71 22.65 -4.35 -7.22
CA HIS A 71 23.71 -3.35 -7.38
C HIS A 71 23.22 -2.08 -8.10
N SER A 72 22.34 -2.24 -9.09
CA SER A 72 21.78 -1.10 -9.84
C SER A 72 20.87 -0.23 -8.97
N VAL A 73 19.99 -0.86 -8.17
CA VAL A 73 19.14 -0.17 -7.20
C VAL A 73 19.99 0.50 -6.12
N ALA A 74 20.97 -0.20 -5.54
CA ALA A 74 21.86 0.33 -4.51
C ALA A 74 22.58 1.60 -5.00
N ARG A 75 23.10 1.58 -6.24
CA ARG A 75 23.75 2.74 -6.84
C ARG A 75 22.79 3.93 -7.00
N LEU A 76 21.55 3.68 -7.42
CA LEU A 76 20.56 4.74 -7.62
C LEU A 76 20.02 5.32 -6.31
N SER A 77 19.97 4.51 -5.25
CA SER A 77 19.59 4.94 -3.90
C SER A 77 20.76 5.47 -3.07
N GLY A 78 21.99 5.47 -3.61
CA GLY A 78 23.19 5.91 -2.89
C GLY A 78 23.58 4.99 -1.73
N ARG A 79 23.19 3.71 -1.78
CA ARG A 79 23.41 2.69 -0.74
C ARG A 79 24.50 1.71 -1.19
N SER A 80 25.10 1.01 -0.21
CA SER A 80 25.90 -0.19 -0.52
C SER A 80 24.98 -1.37 -0.82
N TYR A 81 25.52 -2.39 -1.49
CA TYR A 81 24.80 -3.62 -1.79
C TYR A 81 24.34 -4.34 -0.51
N GLU A 82 25.22 -4.43 0.49
CA GLU A 82 24.96 -5.09 1.76
C GLU A 82 23.86 -4.38 2.55
N ALA A 83 23.92 -3.04 2.60
CA ALA A 83 22.89 -2.24 3.26
C ALA A 83 21.53 -2.41 2.55
N LEU A 84 21.52 -2.40 1.22
CA LEU A 84 20.29 -2.63 0.46
C LEU A 84 19.69 -4.02 0.74
N ARG A 85 20.52 -5.07 0.77
CA ARG A 85 20.07 -6.45 1.05
C ARG A 85 19.45 -6.64 2.43
N VAL A 86 19.86 -5.86 3.43
CA VAL A 86 19.21 -5.89 4.75
C VAL A 86 17.89 -5.11 4.68
N SER A 87 17.93 -3.88 4.16
CA SER A 87 16.76 -2.99 4.10
C SER A 87 15.61 -3.52 3.25
N ILE A 88 15.86 -4.37 2.25
CA ILE A 88 14.80 -4.93 1.39
C ILE A 88 13.85 -5.80 2.19
N LEU A 89 14.33 -6.57 3.17
CA LEU A 89 13.48 -7.41 4.02
C LEU A 89 12.59 -6.55 4.92
N GLU A 90 13.16 -5.51 5.54
CA GLU A 90 12.41 -4.54 6.34
C GLU A 90 11.35 -3.80 5.51
N PHE A 91 11.70 -3.46 4.27
CA PHE A 91 10.76 -2.87 3.31
C PHE A 91 9.63 -3.82 2.95
N MET A 92 9.91 -5.12 2.76
CA MET A 92 8.90 -6.12 2.43
C MET A 92 7.81 -6.24 3.51
N ASP A 93 8.14 -5.96 4.78
CA ASP A 93 7.18 -5.98 5.90
C ASP A 93 6.45 -4.63 6.10
N ALA A 94 6.96 -3.54 5.52
CA ALA A 94 6.39 -2.20 5.69
C ALA A 94 5.08 -1.99 4.90
N GLY A 95 3.98 -1.70 5.58
CA GLY A 95 2.72 -1.26 4.98
C GLY A 95 2.58 0.26 4.88
N ALA A 96 1.44 0.71 4.34
CA ALA A 96 1.16 2.14 4.17
C ALA A 96 1.19 2.95 5.49
N PHE A 97 1.00 2.29 6.64
CA PHE A 97 0.97 2.94 7.96
C PHE A 97 2.33 3.05 8.65
N ASN A 98 3.33 2.27 8.24
CA ASN A 98 4.62 2.17 8.93
C ASN A 98 5.83 2.23 7.99
N VAL A 99 5.62 2.54 6.70
CA VAL A 99 6.73 2.78 5.76
C VAL A 99 7.54 4.00 6.19
N SER A 100 8.86 3.85 6.22
CA SER A 100 9.80 4.92 6.57
C SER A 100 10.18 5.75 5.34
N VAL A 101 10.70 6.96 5.58
CA VAL A 101 11.28 7.81 4.52
C VAL A 101 12.40 7.07 3.79
N GLU A 102 13.28 6.41 4.56
CA GLU A 102 14.41 5.63 4.05
C GLU A 102 13.96 4.49 3.12
N ASN A 103 12.89 3.78 3.47
CA ASN A 103 12.30 2.74 2.62
C ASN A 103 11.79 3.33 1.29
N CYS A 104 11.14 4.49 1.36
CA CYS A 104 10.64 5.14 0.15
C CYS A 104 11.78 5.65 -0.74
N GLU A 105 12.83 6.25 -0.17
CA GLU A 105 14.01 6.70 -0.92
C GLU A 105 14.80 5.52 -1.52
N SER A 106 14.88 4.40 -0.80
CA SER A 106 15.69 3.24 -1.23
C SER A 106 15.00 2.38 -2.29
N PHE A 107 13.66 2.34 -2.30
CA PHE A 107 12.90 1.43 -3.18
C PHE A 107 11.87 2.17 -4.04
N LEU A 108 10.97 2.97 -3.45
CA LEU A 108 9.91 3.64 -4.22
C LEU A 108 10.48 4.65 -5.22
N ASP A 109 11.37 5.55 -4.80
CA ASP A 109 11.93 6.58 -5.68
C ASP A 109 12.71 6.02 -6.87
N PRO A 110 13.64 5.05 -6.71
CA PRO A 110 14.38 4.53 -7.85
C PRO A 110 13.53 3.63 -8.75
N LEU A 111 12.54 2.91 -8.22
CA LEU A 111 11.77 1.93 -9.00
C LEU A 111 10.55 2.51 -9.70
N ILE A 112 9.92 3.55 -9.16
CA ILE A 112 8.76 4.19 -9.80
C ILE A 112 9.24 5.39 -10.63
N GLU A 113 8.93 5.36 -11.92
CA GLU A 113 9.13 6.51 -12.79
C GLU A 113 8.02 7.54 -12.57
N SER A 114 6.77 7.10 -12.67
CA SER A 114 5.58 7.93 -12.48
C SER A 114 4.34 7.09 -12.15
N TRP A 115 3.29 7.75 -11.66
CA TRP A 115 1.97 7.16 -11.50
C TRP A 115 0.86 8.17 -11.82
N ASP A 116 -0.31 7.66 -12.20
CA ASP A 116 -1.52 8.44 -12.44
C ASP A 116 -2.75 7.73 -11.84
N ILE A 117 -3.79 8.49 -11.53
CA ILE A 117 -5.10 7.95 -11.15
C ILE A 117 -6.23 8.74 -11.82
N ASP A 118 -7.19 8.04 -12.40
CA ASP A 118 -8.46 8.60 -12.79
C ASP A 118 -9.38 8.66 -11.56
N LEU A 119 -9.68 9.86 -11.07
CA LEU A 119 -10.51 10.05 -9.89
C LEU A 119 -12.00 9.71 -10.11
N ALA A 120 -12.45 9.56 -11.35
CA ALA A 120 -13.82 9.16 -11.65
C ALA A 120 -14.00 7.64 -11.60
N THR A 121 -12.99 6.88 -12.05
CA THR A 121 -13.03 5.41 -12.13
C THR A 121 -12.16 4.72 -11.07
N PHE A 122 -11.36 5.50 -10.35
CA PHE A 122 -10.25 5.06 -9.50
C PHE A 122 -9.15 4.27 -10.24
N GLY A 123 -9.21 4.13 -11.56
CA GLY A 123 -8.19 3.44 -12.35
C GLY A 123 -6.82 4.08 -12.14
N MET A 124 -5.81 3.27 -11.78
CA MET A 124 -4.47 3.74 -11.43
C MET A 124 -3.44 3.13 -12.37
N GLU A 125 -2.56 3.94 -12.93
CA GLU A 125 -1.43 3.50 -13.73
C GLU A 125 -0.14 3.76 -12.99
N ILE A 126 0.75 2.77 -12.96
CA ILE A 126 2.08 2.86 -12.35
C ILE A 126 3.12 2.45 -13.41
N VAL A 127 4.01 3.38 -13.71
CA VAL A 127 5.12 3.20 -14.65
C VAL A 127 6.40 2.99 -13.86
N LEU A 128 7.08 1.88 -14.10
CA LEU A 128 8.37 1.62 -13.47
C LEU A 128 9.53 2.19 -14.27
N ASN A 129 10.63 2.41 -13.57
CA ASN A 129 11.87 2.87 -14.16
C ASN A 129 12.44 1.79 -15.10
N ARG A 130 12.32 2.04 -16.41
CA ARG A 130 12.75 1.12 -17.47
C ARG A 130 14.23 0.77 -17.45
N ARG A 131 15.07 1.57 -16.79
CA ARG A 131 16.50 1.27 -16.61
C ARG A 131 16.74 0.12 -15.65
N LEU A 132 15.79 -0.10 -14.73
CA LEU A 132 15.82 -1.19 -13.77
C LEU A 132 14.94 -2.35 -14.23
N ILE A 133 13.79 -2.04 -14.85
CA ILE A 133 12.80 -3.05 -15.25
C ILE A 133 12.25 -2.72 -16.65
N PRO A 134 12.84 -3.29 -17.72
CA PRO A 134 12.55 -2.90 -19.10
C PRO A 134 11.08 -3.08 -19.52
N ASP A 135 10.40 -4.11 -19.00
CA ASP A 135 9.12 -4.58 -19.54
C ASP A 135 7.94 -4.54 -18.55
N TYR A 136 8.02 -3.71 -17.50
CA TYR A 136 7.02 -3.73 -16.44
C TYR A 136 6.31 -2.39 -16.24
N ALA A 137 5.12 -2.27 -16.84
CA ALA A 137 4.13 -1.26 -16.49
C ALA A 137 2.89 -1.96 -15.92
N LYS A 138 2.30 -1.39 -14.85
CA LYS A 138 1.10 -1.94 -14.21
C LYS A 138 -0.05 -0.94 -14.28
N LYS A 139 -1.13 -1.36 -14.91
CA LYS A 139 -2.42 -0.67 -14.86
C LYS A 139 -3.36 -1.44 -13.93
N PHE A 140 -3.97 -0.73 -13.01
CA PHE A 140 -5.00 -1.21 -12.11
C PHE A 140 -6.31 -0.55 -12.52
N GLU A 141 -7.36 -1.36 -12.67
CA GLU A 141 -8.71 -0.88 -12.92
C GLU A 141 -9.58 -1.30 -11.75
N PHE A 142 -10.34 -0.36 -11.20
CA PHE A 142 -11.30 -0.66 -10.15
C PHE A 142 -12.64 -0.91 -10.81
N VAL A 143 -13.19 -2.09 -10.55
CA VAL A 143 -14.52 -2.48 -10.99
C VAL A 143 -15.31 -2.77 -9.74
N GLU A 144 -16.29 -1.93 -9.43
CA GLU A 144 -17.29 -2.24 -8.42
C GLU A 144 -18.06 -3.47 -8.87
N ARG A 145 -17.91 -4.56 -8.13
CA ARG A 145 -18.72 -5.76 -8.30
C ARG A 145 -19.72 -5.74 -7.15
N GLU A 146 -21.00 -5.94 -7.46
CA GLU A 146 -21.94 -6.35 -6.41
C GLU A 146 -21.31 -7.53 -5.67
N ALA A 147 -21.31 -7.49 -4.34
CA ALA A 147 -20.85 -8.61 -3.54
C ALA A 147 -21.57 -9.84 -4.09
N ALA A 148 -20.81 -10.78 -4.68
CA ALA A 148 -21.38 -12.07 -5.04
C ALA A 148 -22.10 -12.54 -3.78
N GLN A 149 -23.37 -12.96 -3.89
CA GLN A 149 -24.11 -13.49 -2.76
C GLN A 149 -23.19 -14.49 -2.07
N THR A 150 -22.61 -14.09 -0.94
CA THR A 150 -21.66 -14.93 -0.24
C THR A 150 -22.50 -16.13 0.14
N GLU A 151 -22.27 -17.27 -0.51
CA GLU A 151 -22.78 -18.52 0.02
C GLU A 151 -22.19 -18.61 1.42
N GLU A 152 -23.04 -18.37 2.43
CA GLU A 152 -22.68 -18.43 3.83
C GLU A 152 -21.79 -19.66 4.03
N GLU A 153 -20.57 -19.42 4.51
CA GLU A 153 -19.58 -20.48 4.66
C GLU A 153 -20.19 -21.62 5.48
N PRO A 154 -19.99 -22.89 5.11
CA PRO A 154 -20.62 -24.01 5.80
C PRO A 154 -20.29 -24.02 7.30
N GLY A 155 -19.09 -23.55 7.69
CA GLY A 155 -18.71 -23.38 9.08
C GLY A 155 -19.51 -22.30 9.82
N LEU A 156 -19.87 -21.20 9.15
CA LEU A 156 -20.74 -20.15 9.71
C LEU A 156 -22.17 -20.67 9.91
N LYS A 157 -22.70 -21.46 8.96
CA LYS A 157 -24.01 -22.11 9.10
C LYS A 157 -24.05 -23.12 10.24
N GLU A 158 -22.99 -23.90 10.40
CA GLU A 158 -22.86 -24.87 11.48
C GLU A 158 -22.77 -24.17 12.84
N PHE A 159 -21.94 -23.13 12.94
CA PHE A 159 -21.81 -22.29 14.12
C PHE A 159 -23.14 -21.67 14.58
N LEU A 160 -23.92 -21.08 13.65
CA LEU A 160 -25.21 -20.46 13.96
C LEU A 160 -26.30 -21.48 14.37
N ARG A 161 -26.16 -22.76 14.02
CA ARG A 161 -27.10 -23.82 14.44
C ARG A 161 -26.82 -24.33 15.86
N HIS A 162 -25.65 -24.03 16.43
CA HIS A 162 -25.33 -24.39 17.79
C HIS A 162 -25.86 -23.32 18.77
N GLN A 163 -27.01 -23.63 19.38
CA GLN A 163 -27.69 -22.81 20.40
C GLN A 163 -26.84 -22.54 21.66
N SER A 164 -25.70 -23.24 21.82
CA SER A 164 -24.73 -23.03 22.90
C SER A 164 -23.67 -21.96 22.58
N VAL A 165 -23.66 -21.42 21.36
CA VAL A 165 -22.63 -20.45 20.88
C VAL A 165 -23.23 -19.21 20.21
N SER A 166 -24.55 -19.18 19.97
CA SER A 166 -25.28 -17.92 19.77
C SER A 166 -25.53 -17.28 21.14
N GLY A 167 -24.51 -16.58 21.66
CA GLY A 167 -24.66 -15.81 22.88
C GLY A 167 -25.60 -14.64 22.65
N ASP A 168 -26.88 -14.81 22.99
CA ASP A 168 -27.68 -13.65 23.37
C ASP A 168 -27.11 -13.16 24.70
N ALA A 169 -26.61 -11.92 24.72
CA ALA A 169 -26.16 -11.30 25.95
C ALA A 169 -27.34 -11.22 26.93
N THR A 170 -27.16 -11.75 28.14
CA THR A 170 -28.15 -11.57 29.20
C THR A 170 -28.10 -10.13 29.71
N GLU A 171 -29.21 -9.61 30.27
CA GLU A 171 -29.26 -8.24 30.83
C GLU A 171 -28.13 -7.99 31.86
N GLU A 172 -27.69 -9.03 32.56
CA GLU A 172 -26.59 -8.97 33.53
C GLU A 172 -25.20 -8.78 32.89
N GLU A 173 -25.00 -9.16 31.62
CA GLU A 173 -23.73 -9.01 30.88
C GLU A 173 -23.60 -7.65 30.20
N ILE A 174 -24.70 -6.89 30.06
CA ILE A 174 -24.73 -5.57 29.39
C ILE A 174 -24.42 -4.42 30.37
N GLU A 175 -24.46 -4.67 31.69
CA GLU A 175 -24.36 -3.63 32.74
C GLU A 175 -22.94 -3.37 33.29
N PHE A 176 -21.86 -3.79 32.60
CA PHE A 176 -20.46 -3.53 33.01
C PHE A 176 -19.69 -2.56 32.11
#